data_AF-A0A914ED29-F1
#
_entry.id   AF-A0A914ED29-F1
#
_cell.length_a   1.000
_cell.length_b   1.000
_cell.length_c   1.000
_cell.angle_alpha   90.00
_cell.angle_beta   90.00
_cell.angle_gamma   90.00
#
_symmetry.space_group_name_H-M   'P 1'
#
loop_
_entity.id
_entity.type
_entity.pdbx_description
1 polymer ?
#
loop_
_entity_poly.entity_id
_entity_poly.type
_entity_poly.pdbx_seq_one_letter_code
_entity_poly.pdbx_strand_id
1 'polypeptide(L)'
;MSLEETRIAIASAFYQWSSIISGKYMDLFMIALHEIGHQLGIKMILYLCLTFFLAAYAKDYSDRGFDKNIDWVDFSQAQALALKEHKPIFLLITHSWCHACQSMKFDLKNDTRKPIFLELTKNFVMVNLEDKEEPEDKKYAPDGVYTPRLFFMDSNLNIMPVHSKYDGYHKFFFPYMHHMMDGMEEALRHFGFKLPATDRIHSDKVEQKEAHKSDHFHKRI
;
A
#
# COMPACT_ATOMS: atom_id res chain seq x y z
N MET A 1 0.75 -23.12 45.67
CA MET A 1 2.03 -22.48 45.98
C MET A 1 1.96 -21.05 45.48
N SER A 2 1.99 -20.08 46.39
CA SER A 2 1.87 -18.66 46.05
C SER A 2 3.18 -18.13 45.45
N LEU A 3 3.12 -17.00 44.74
CA LEU A 3 4.31 -16.34 44.19
C LEU A 3 5.34 -16.05 45.29
N GLU A 4 4.85 -15.72 46.49
CA GLU A 4 5.68 -15.38 47.64
C GLU A 4 6.36 -16.60 48.27
N GLU A 5 5.64 -17.72 48.39
CA GLU A 5 6.23 -19.01 48.81
C GLU A 5 7.33 -19.47 47.84
N THR A 6 7.13 -19.23 46.54
CA THR A 6 8.10 -19.58 45.50
C THR A 6 9.37 -18.74 45.63
N ARG A 7 9.24 -17.43 45.91
CA ARG A 7 10.38 -16.53 46.12
C ARG A 7 11.18 -16.88 47.37
N ILE A 8 10.48 -17.21 48.47
CA ILE A 8 11.12 -17.61 49.73
C ILE A 8 11.89 -18.92 49.53
N ALA A 9 11.31 -19.91 48.85
CA ALA A 9 11.97 -21.19 48.59
C ALA A 9 13.23 -21.05 47.70
N ILE A 10 13.18 -20.17 46.69
CA ILE A 10 14.34 -19.86 45.85
C ILE A 10 15.45 -19.18 46.66
N ALA A 11 15.09 -18.22 47.52
CA ALA A 11 16.04 -17.50 48.36
C ALA A 11 16.74 -18.43 49.37
N SER A 12 16.00 -19.32 50.03
CA SER A 12 16.58 -20.30 50.96
C SER A 12 17.50 -21.30 50.27
N ALA A 13 17.10 -21.80 49.09
CA ALA A 13 17.92 -22.71 48.30
C ALA A 13 19.23 -22.05 47.85
N PHE A 14 19.18 -20.76 47.46
CA PHE A 14 20.36 -19.99 47.07
C PHE A 14 21.33 -19.78 48.24
N TYR A 15 20.80 -19.47 49.42
CA TYR A 15 21.60 -19.26 50.63
C TYR A 15 22.27 -20.54 51.13
N GLN A 16 21.58 -21.67 51.01
CA GLN A 16 22.11 -22.96 51.42
C GLN A 16 23.14 -23.49 50.43
N TRP A 17 22.91 -23.27 49.12
CA TRP A 17 23.86 -23.59 48.06
C TRP A 17 25.14 -22.74 48.13
N SER A 18 25.04 -21.44 48.44
CA SER A 18 26.20 -20.55 48.57
C SER A 18 27.10 -20.89 49.76
N SER A 19 26.57 -21.56 50.79
CA SER A 19 27.35 -22.01 51.96
C SER A 19 28.20 -23.26 51.71
N ILE A 20 27.94 -24.02 50.65
CA ILE A 20 28.58 -25.31 50.32
C ILE A 20 29.70 -25.14 49.28
N ILE A 21 29.66 -24.06 48.51
CA ILE A 21 30.54 -23.83 47.37
C ILE A 21 31.72 -22.94 47.83
N SER A 22 32.95 -23.45 47.69
CA SER A 22 34.14 -22.67 48.05
C SER A 22 34.23 -21.38 47.22
N GLY A 23 34.80 -20.31 47.80
CA GLY A 23 34.82 -18.97 47.19
C GLY A 23 35.28 -18.93 45.72
N LYS A 24 36.22 -19.81 45.33
CA LYS A 24 36.68 -19.95 43.93
C LYS A 24 35.56 -20.33 42.95
N TYR A 25 34.65 -21.21 43.35
CA TYR A 25 33.54 -21.64 42.49
C TYR A 25 32.42 -20.59 42.44
N MET A 26 32.22 -19.81 43.51
CA MET A 26 31.32 -18.67 43.49
C MET A 26 31.83 -17.56 42.57
N ASP A 27 33.14 -17.26 42.60
CA ASP A 27 33.75 -16.30 41.69
C ASP A 27 33.62 -16.75 40.22
N LEU A 28 33.91 -18.03 39.94
CA LEU A 28 33.71 -18.64 38.61
C LEU A 28 32.24 -18.57 38.15
N PHE A 29 31.28 -18.80 39.04
CA PHE A 29 29.86 -18.72 38.74
C PHE A 29 29.40 -17.28 38.46
N MET A 30 29.87 -16.30 39.23
CA MET A 30 29.55 -14.88 39.03
C MET A 30 30.18 -14.34 37.73
N ILE A 31 31.40 -14.78 37.39
CA ILE A 31 32.04 -14.47 36.09
C ILE A 31 31.23 -15.08 34.95
N ALA A 32 30.83 -16.35 35.05
CA ALA A 32 30.02 -17.00 34.03
C ALA A 32 28.65 -16.32 33.85
N LEU A 33 27.99 -15.90 34.93
CA LEU A 33 26.73 -15.14 34.86
C LEU A 33 26.91 -13.75 34.23
N HIS A 34 28.01 -13.06 34.53
CA HIS A 34 28.35 -11.78 33.91
C HIS A 34 28.60 -11.94 32.41
N GLU A 35 29.37 -12.96 32.02
CA GLU A 35 29.69 -13.29 30.63
C GLU A 35 28.41 -13.68 29.85
N ILE A 36 27.55 -14.54 30.41
CA ILE A 36 26.29 -14.97 29.80
C ILE A 36 25.32 -13.78 29.66
N GLY A 37 25.22 -12.93 30.69
CA GLY A 37 24.42 -11.70 30.64
C GLY A 37 24.90 -10.72 29.56
N HIS A 38 26.21 -10.55 29.44
CA HIS A 38 26.83 -9.72 28.41
C HIS A 38 26.57 -10.29 26.99
N GLN A 39 26.70 -11.60 26.81
CA GLN A 39 26.42 -12.28 25.53
C GLN A 39 24.94 -12.21 25.13
N LEU A 40 24.02 -12.40 26.07
CA LEU A 40 22.57 -12.27 25.82
C LEU A 40 22.18 -10.82 25.52
N GLY A 41 22.75 -9.86 26.25
CA GLY A 41 22.55 -8.43 26.00
C GLY A 41 23.03 -8.00 24.61
N ILE A 42 24.24 -8.42 24.21
CA ILE A 42 24.78 -8.13 22.87
C ILE A 42 23.89 -8.74 21.78
N LYS A 43 23.46 -10.00 21.93
CA LYS A 43 22.56 -10.65 20.94
C LYS A 43 21.21 -9.93 20.83
N MET A 44 20.65 -9.49 21.95
CA MET A 44 19.40 -8.70 21.95
C MET A 44 19.59 -7.34 21.26
N ILE A 45 20.70 -6.65 21.51
CA ILE A 45 21.04 -5.39 20.85
C ILE A 45 21.24 -5.61 19.35
N LEU A 46 21.97 -6.66 18.95
CA LEU A 46 22.18 -7.00 17.53
C LEU A 46 20.86 -7.36 16.84
N TYR A 47 19.95 -8.07 17.50
CA TYR A 47 18.64 -8.41 16.94
C TYR A 47 17.75 -7.16 16.79
N LEU A 48 17.73 -6.28 17.79
CA LEU A 48 17.05 -4.98 17.71
C LEU A 48 17.64 -4.11 16.60
N CYS A 49 18.97 -4.00 16.51
CA CYS A 49 19.65 -3.30 15.43
C CYS A 49 19.30 -3.91 14.08
N LEU A 50 19.31 -5.23 13.92
CA LEU A 50 18.95 -5.90 12.67
C LEU A 50 17.50 -5.61 12.26
N THR A 51 16.55 -5.66 13.20
CA THR A 51 15.14 -5.33 12.91
C THR A 51 14.95 -3.86 12.56
N PHE A 52 15.69 -2.95 13.21
CA PHE A 52 15.67 -1.52 12.91
C PHE A 52 16.31 -1.21 11.54
N PHE A 53 17.44 -1.85 11.21
CA PHE A 53 18.10 -1.73 9.92
C PHE A 53 17.24 -2.26 8.78
N LEU A 54 16.52 -3.37 8.97
CA LEU A 54 15.57 -3.89 7.98
C LEU A 54 14.39 -2.93 7.75
N ALA A 55 13.84 -2.33 8.80
CA ALA A 55 12.78 -1.34 8.67
C ALA A 55 13.25 -0.06 7.96
N ALA A 56 14.48 0.39 8.24
CA ALA A 56 15.09 1.55 7.59
C ALA A 56 15.47 1.30 6.12
N TYR A 57 15.61 0.04 5.70
CA TYR A 57 15.91 -0.33 4.32
C TYR A 57 14.65 -0.40 3.43
N ALA A 58 13.46 -0.10 3.97
CA ALA A 58 12.28 0.08 3.14
C ALA A 58 12.58 1.17 2.09
N LYS A 59 12.65 0.77 0.82
CA LYS A 59 12.99 1.64 -0.29
C LYS A 59 11.82 2.57 -0.55
N ASP A 60 11.95 3.85 -0.18
CA ASP A 60 11.02 4.89 -0.62
C ASP A 60 11.08 4.99 -2.15
N TYR A 61 10.01 4.58 -2.81
CA TYR A 61 9.84 4.79 -4.24
C TYR A 61 9.38 6.23 -4.48
N SER A 62 9.89 6.87 -5.55
CA SER A 62 9.56 8.27 -5.84
C SER A 62 8.09 8.43 -6.25
N ASP A 63 7.39 9.37 -5.63
CA ASP A 63 6.02 9.74 -6.01
C ASP A 63 5.96 10.52 -7.32
N ARG A 64 7.10 11.06 -7.80
CA ARG A 64 7.24 11.84 -9.05
C ARG A 64 6.27 13.01 -9.16
N GLY A 65 5.81 13.52 -8.02
CA GLY A 65 4.84 14.59 -7.92
C GLY A 65 3.39 14.17 -8.10
N PHE A 66 3.05 12.87 -8.02
CA PHE A 66 1.69 12.32 -8.03
C PHE A 66 1.06 12.18 -6.64
N ASP A 67 1.73 12.68 -5.61
CA ASP A 67 1.35 12.72 -4.19
C ASP A 67 2.12 11.70 -3.32
N LYS A 68 2.81 12.24 -2.31
CA LYS A 68 3.66 11.49 -1.38
C LYS A 68 2.88 10.69 -0.32
N ASN A 69 1.58 10.93 -0.18
CA ASN A 69 0.74 10.21 0.78
C ASN A 69 0.15 8.92 0.18
N ILE A 70 0.56 8.57 -1.04
CA ILE A 70 0.23 7.31 -1.71
C ILE A 70 1.43 6.38 -1.55
N ASP A 71 1.16 5.15 -1.12
CA ASP A 71 2.19 4.12 -0.94
C ASP A 71 2.60 3.55 -2.30
N TRP A 72 3.45 4.29 -3.01
CA TRP A 72 3.98 3.87 -4.31
C TRP A 72 4.97 2.70 -4.16
N VAL A 73 4.85 1.72 -5.04
CA VAL A 73 5.75 0.57 -5.07
C VAL A 73 6.44 0.41 -6.43
N ASP A 74 7.62 -0.20 -6.41
CA ASP A 74 8.34 -0.57 -7.61
C ASP A 74 7.57 -1.64 -8.38
N PHE A 75 7.50 -1.49 -9.71
CA PHE A 75 6.74 -2.41 -10.56
C PHE A 75 7.22 -3.86 -10.47
N SER A 76 8.51 -4.10 -10.22
CA SER A 76 9.07 -5.45 -10.02
C SER A 76 8.52 -6.15 -8.77
N GLN A 77 8.03 -5.40 -7.79
CA GLN A 77 7.46 -5.91 -6.54
C GLN A 77 5.93 -5.97 -6.57
N ALA A 78 5.30 -5.28 -7.52
CA ALA A 78 3.87 -5.07 -7.55
C ALA A 78 3.06 -6.37 -7.56
N GLN A 79 3.46 -7.35 -8.38
CA GLN A 79 2.74 -8.63 -8.46
C GLN A 79 2.82 -9.43 -7.14
N ALA A 80 4.02 -9.53 -6.55
CA ALA A 80 4.22 -10.24 -5.30
C ALA A 80 3.39 -9.61 -4.16
N LEU A 81 3.36 -8.27 -4.10
CA LEU A 81 2.56 -7.55 -3.11
C LEU A 81 1.06 -7.71 -3.37
N ALA A 82 0.62 -7.61 -4.62
CA ALA A 82 -0.79 -7.77 -5.00
C ALA A 82 -1.33 -9.15 -4.62
N LEU A 83 -0.55 -10.21 -4.87
CA LEU A 83 -0.87 -11.57 -4.45
C LEU A 83 -0.89 -11.71 -2.92
N LYS A 84 0.09 -11.13 -2.23
CA LYS A 84 0.19 -11.22 -0.76
C LYS A 84 -0.97 -10.50 -0.06
N GLU A 85 -1.31 -9.29 -0.52
CA GLU A 85 -2.33 -8.44 0.11
C GLU A 85 -3.73 -8.64 -0.46
N HIS A 86 -3.86 -9.43 -1.54
CA HIS A 86 -5.12 -9.66 -2.25
C HIS A 86 -5.73 -8.34 -2.72
N LYS A 87 -4.92 -7.54 -3.40
CA LYS A 87 -5.32 -6.23 -3.94
C LYS A 87 -5.14 -6.22 -5.46
N PRO A 88 -6.00 -5.49 -6.19
CA PRO A 88 -5.73 -5.12 -7.58
C PRO A 88 -4.55 -4.15 -7.66
N ILE A 89 -3.98 -4.01 -8.86
CA ILE A 89 -2.88 -3.10 -9.13
C ILE A 89 -3.39 -1.89 -9.91
N PHE A 90 -3.04 -0.70 -9.45
CA PHE A 90 -3.17 0.57 -10.15
C PHE A 90 -1.83 0.85 -10.83
N LEU A 91 -1.77 0.79 -12.16
CA LEU A 91 -0.54 1.04 -12.92
C LEU A 91 -0.69 2.30 -13.77
N LEU A 92 0.03 3.33 -13.38
CA LEU A 92 0.12 4.59 -14.12
C LEU A 92 1.41 4.63 -14.93
N ILE A 93 1.30 4.92 -16.23
CA ILE A 93 2.43 5.13 -17.14
C ILE A 93 2.41 6.58 -17.62
N THR A 94 3.50 7.30 -17.39
CA THR A 94 3.66 8.73 -17.69
C THR A 94 5.00 9.01 -18.35
N HIS A 95 5.15 10.19 -18.96
CA HIS A 95 6.44 10.73 -19.39
C HIS A 95 6.67 12.10 -18.73
N SER A 96 7.92 12.41 -18.38
CA SER A 96 8.29 13.64 -17.67
C SER A 96 8.03 14.92 -18.50
N TRP A 97 8.12 14.80 -19.83
CA TRP A 97 7.92 15.88 -20.80
C TRP A 97 6.47 16.00 -21.32
N CYS A 98 5.54 15.23 -20.76
CA CYS A 98 4.13 15.20 -21.19
C CYS A 98 3.28 16.26 -20.47
N HIS A 99 2.70 17.18 -21.24
CA HIS A 99 1.85 18.27 -20.70
C HIS A 99 0.59 17.73 -20.00
N ALA A 100 -0.09 16.73 -20.59
CA ALA A 100 -1.27 16.11 -19.97
C ALA A 100 -0.95 15.45 -18.61
N CYS A 101 0.25 14.88 -18.48
CA CYS A 101 0.73 14.26 -17.26
C CYS A 101 0.96 15.32 -16.16
N GLN A 102 1.47 16.50 -16.53
CA GLN A 102 1.60 17.63 -15.61
C GLN A 102 0.23 18.16 -15.17
N SER A 103 -0.74 18.25 -16.09
CA SER A 103 -2.12 18.62 -15.74
C SER A 103 -2.75 17.62 -14.76
N MET A 104 -2.55 16.32 -14.98
CA MET A 104 -3.01 15.27 -14.07
C MET A 104 -2.36 15.38 -12.68
N LYS A 105 -1.03 15.61 -12.60
CA LYS A 105 -0.32 15.88 -11.32
C LYS A 105 -0.91 17.09 -10.59
N PHE A 106 -1.25 18.15 -11.32
CA PHE A 106 -1.86 19.35 -10.75
C PHE A 106 -3.27 19.07 -10.23
N ASP A 107 -4.10 18.36 -10.98
CA ASP A 107 -5.46 17.97 -10.61
C ASP A 107 -5.44 17.12 -9.32
N LEU A 108 -4.60 16.08 -9.27
CA LEU A 108 -4.45 15.22 -8.10
C LEU A 108 -4.05 15.97 -6.82
N LYS A 109 -3.28 17.05 -6.95
CA LYS A 109 -2.85 17.87 -5.81
C LYS A 109 -3.92 18.80 -5.29
N ASN A 110 -4.74 19.37 -6.18
CA ASN A 110 -5.61 20.50 -5.88
C ASN A 110 -7.11 20.15 -5.84
N ASP A 111 -7.51 18.98 -6.31
CA ASP A 111 -8.91 18.57 -6.28
C ASP A 111 -9.41 18.37 -4.82
N THR A 112 -10.62 18.84 -4.54
CA THR A 112 -11.23 18.77 -3.21
C THR A 112 -11.59 17.33 -2.78
N ARG A 113 -11.68 16.40 -3.73
CA ARG A 113 -11.96 14.97 -3.51
C ARG A 113 -10.72 14.17 -3.12
N LYS A 114 -9.55 14.80 -3.08
CA LYS A 114 -8.28 14.17 -2.71
C LYS A 114 -8.34 13.28 -1.46
N PRO A 115 -9.00 13.64 -0.34
CA PRO A 115 -9.11 12.75 0.80
C PRO A 115 -9.81 11.41 0.47
N ILE A 116 -10.85 11.45 -0.36
CA ILE A 116 -11.59 10.25 -0.79
C ILE A 116 -10.71 9.41 -1.73
N PHE A 117 -10.01 10.07 -2.65
CA PHE A 117 -9.05 9.41 -3.53
C PHE A 117 -7.96 8.67 -2.74
N LEU A 118 -7.37 9.30 -1.71
CA LEU A 118 -6.37 8.67 -0.84
C LEU A 118 -6.91 7.49 -0.02
N GLU A 119 -8.20 7.47 0.32
CA GLU A 119 -8.82 6.28 0.92
C GLU A 119 -9.00 5.15 -0.11
N LEU A 120 -9.34 5.49 -1.36
CA LEU A 120 -9.44 4.49 -2.43
C LEU A 120 -8.07 3.86 -2.74
N THR A 121 -6.98 4.63 -2.77
CA THR A 121 -5.64 4.11 -3.11
C THR A 121 -5.17 3.00 -2.17
N LYS A 122 -5.60 2.99 -0.90
CA LYS A 122 -5.26 1.94 0.08
C LYS A 122 -5.74 0.54 -0.32
N ASN A 123 -6.76 0.46 -1.19
CA ASN A 123 -7.29 -0.79 -1.71
C ASN A 123 -6.53 -1.33 -2.92
N PHE A 124 -5.49 -0.62 -3.39
CA PHE A 124 -4.69 -0.99 -4.55
C PHE A 124 -3.22 -1.13 -4.17
N VAL A 125 -2.50 -1.91 -4.97
CA VAL A 125 -1.05 -1.77 -5.09
C VAL A 125 -0.78 -0.66 -6.11
N MET A 126 -0.18 0.43 -5.66
CA MET A 126 -0.02 1.66 -6.46
C MET A 126 1.34 1.69 -7.15
N VAL A 127 1.34 1.72 -8.48
CA VAL A 127 2.55 1.75 -9.31
C VAL A 127 2.52 2.96 -10.24
N ASN A 128 3.63 3.66 -10.31
CA ASN A 128 3.86 4.73 -11.27
C ASN A 128 5.15 4.43 -12.04
N LEU A 129 5.07 4.41 -13.37
CA LEU A 129 6.18 4.25 -14.31
C LEU A 129 6.37 5.56 -15.08
N GLU A 130 7.62 6.03 -15.17
CA GLU A 130 7.96 7.28 -15.84
C GLU A 130 9.11 7.05 -16.82
N ASP A 131 8.95 7.62 -18.02
CA ASP A 131 9.96 7.60 -19.08
C ASP A 131 10.41 6.17 -19.46
N LYS A 132 11.65 5.80 -19.10
CA LYS A 132 12.30 4.55 -19.55
C LYS A 132 11.83 3.29 -18.80
N GLU A 133 10.97 3.46 -17.79
CA GLU A 133 10.45 2.35 -17.01
C GLU A 133 9.21 1.71 -17.62
N GLU A 134 8.64 2.36 -18.64
CA GLU A 134 7.56 1.79 -19.44
C GLU A 134 8.00 0.44 -20.03
N PRO A 135 7.29 -0.67 -19.77
CA PRO A 135 7.67 -1.96 -20.31
C PRO A 135 7.41 -2.02 -21.82
N GLU A 136 8.32 -2.62 -22.58
CA GLU A 136 8.24 -2.70 -24.05
C GLU A 136 7.12 -3.64 -24.56
N ASP A 137 6.50 -4.43 -23.67
CA ASP A 137 5.44 -5.36 -24.02
C ASP A 137 4.20 -4.63 -24.53
N LYS A 138 3.72 -5.01 -25.72
CA LYS A 138 2.53 -4.44 -26.38
C LYS A 138 1.27 -4.51 -25.53
N LYS A 139 1.21 -5.42 -24.54
CA LYS A 139 0.08 -5.46 -23.61
C LYS A 139 -0.13 -4.15 -22.84
N TYR A 140 0.91 -3.31 -22.68
CA TYR A 140 0.82 -1.98 -22.04
C TYR A 140 0.56 -0.82 -23.02
N ALA A 141 0.27 -1.14 -24.28
CA ALA A 141 -0.14 -0.21 -25.33
C ALA A 141 -1.25 -0.80 -26.23
N PRO A 142 -2.34 -1.36 -25.66
CA PRO A 142 -3.35 -2.11 -26.42
C PRO A 142 -4.17 -1.24 -27.40
N ASP A 143 -4.27 0.07 -27.15
CA ASP A 143 -4.96 1.05 -27.99
C ASP A 143 -4.07 2.24 -28.40
N GLY A 144 -2.74 2.12 -28.22
CA GLY A 144 -1.76 3.13 -28.61
C GLY A 144 -0.74 3.47 -27.51
N VAL A 145 0.25 4.30 -27.88
CA VAL A 145 1.39 4.68 -27.02
C VAL A 145 1.30 6.15 -26.56
N TYR A 146 0.08 6.63 -26.29
CA TYR A 146 -0.17 7.99 -25.78
C TYR A 146 0.09 8.07 -24.26
N THR A 147 0.32 9.24 -23.67
CA THR A 147 0.49 9.38 -22.21
C THR A 147 -0.35 10.53 -21.64
N PRO A 148 -0.82 10.46 -20.39
CA PRO A 148 -0.71 9.33 -19.45
C PRO A 148 -1.64 8.15 -19.81
N ARG A 149 -1.29 6.94 -19.35
CA ARG A 149 -2.16 5.75 -19.39
C ARG A 149 -2.30 5.14 -18.02
N LEU A 150 -3.51 4.78 -17.64
CA LEU A 150 -3.82 4.12 -16.39
C LEU A 150 -4.47 2.76 -16.66
N PHE A 151 -3.84 1.71 -16.14
CA PHE A 151 -4.36 0.36 -16.16
C PHE A 151 -4.76 -0.07 -14.76
N PHE A 152 -5.90 -0.75 -14.68
CA PHE A 152 -6.26 -1.54 -13.52
C PHE A 152 -6.00 -3.01 -13.83
N MET A 153 -5.27 -3.70 -12.98
CA MET A 153 -4.91 -5.11 -13.20
C MET A 153 -5.31 -5.99 -12.02
N ASP A 154 -5.54 -7.27 -12.28
CA ASP A 154 -5.65 -8.26 -11.22
C ASP A 154 -4.28 -8.56 -10.58
N SER A 155 -4.26 -9.41 -9.54
CA SER A 155 -3.02 -9.78 -8.86
C SER A 155 -2.07 -10.63 -9.72
N ASN A 156 -2.51 -11.09 -10.89
CA ASN A 156 -1.73 -11.87 -11.86
C ASN A 156 -1.18 -11.01 -13.02
N LEU A 157 -1.31 -9.67 -12.94
CA LEU A 157 -0.91 -8.72 -13.99
C LEU A 157 -1.78 -8.78 -15.27
N ASN A 158 -2.99 -9.33 -15.19
CA ASN A 158 -3.95 -9.24 -16.29
C ASN A 158 -4.69 -7.90 -16.23
N ILE A 159 -4.78 -7.20 -17.35
CA ILE A 159 -5.51 -5.94 -17.46
C ILE A 159 -7.01 -6.22 -17.35
N MET A 160 -7.68 -5.56 -16.40
CA MET A 160 -9.12 -5.60 -16.23
C MET A 160 -9.81 -4.73 -17.29
N PRO A 161 -11.04 -5.07 -17.73
CA PRO A 161 -11.75 -4.35 -18.79
C PRO A 161 -12.39 -3.04 -18.31
N VAL A 162 -11.63 -2.21 -17.59
CA VAL A 162 -12.03 -0.92 -17.06
C VAL A 162 -11.53 0.17 -18.01
N HIS A 163 -12.44 0.97 -18.55
CA HIS A 163 -12.11 1.99 -19.56
C HIS A 163 -12.62 3.37 -19.17
N SER A 164 -11.84 4.38 -19.52
CA SER A 164 -12.22 5.79 -19.41
C SER A 164 -13.37 6.10 -20.35
N LYS A 165 -14.30 6.94 -19.86
CA LYS A 165 -15.42 7.48 -20.63
C LYS A 165 -15.16 8.91 -21.13
N TYR A 166 -13.91 9.38 -21.04
CA TYR A 166 -13.57 10.78 -21.28
C TYR A 166 -13.78 11.23 -22.73
N ASP A 167 -13.15 10.55 -23.69
CA ASP A 167 -13.17 10.95 -25.11
C ASP A 167 -13.70 9.88 -26.06
N GLY A 168 -13.93 8.65 -25.58
CA GLY A 168 -14.43 7.52 -26.36
C GLY A 168 -13.40 6.86 -27.30
N TYR A 169 -12.17 7.36 -27.35
CA TYR A 169 -11.10 6.84 -28.21
C TYR A 169 -9.96 6.23 -27.38
N HIS A 170 -9.51 6.93 -26.34
CA HIS A 170 -8.38 6.54 -25.51
C HIS A 170 -8.89 5.85 -24.24
N LYS A 171 -8.99 4.52 -24.30
CA LYS A 171 -9.61 3.70 -23.27
C LYS A 171 -8.90 3.78 -21.91
N PHE A 172 -7.60 4.06 -21.91
CA PHE A 172 -6.77 4.10 -20.71
C PHE A 172 -6.37 5.53 -20.32
N PHE A 173 -6.98 6.55 -20.92
CA PHE A 173 -6.72 7.94 -20.59
C PHE A 173 -7.74 8.50 -19.58
N PHE A 174 -7.31 8.67 -18.33
CA PHE A 174 -8.14 9.18 -17.23
C PHE A 174 -7.64 10.57 -16.78
N PRO A 175 -7.98 11.67 -17.48
CA PRO A 175 -7.28 12.96 -17.32
C PRO A 175 -7.48 13.66 -15.96
N TYR A 176 -8.53 13.30 -15.22
CA TYR A 176 -8.95 13.97 -14.00
C TYR A 176 -9.22 12.96 -12.88
N MET A 177 -9.11 13.40 -11.62
CA MET A 177 -9.28 12.58 -10.42
C MET A 177 -10.60 11.83 -10.41
N HIS A 178 -11.70 12.47 -10.81
CA HIS A 178 -13.00 11.79 -10.84
C HIS A 178 -13.07 10.64 -11.83
N HIS A 179 -12.48 10.78 -13.02
CA HIS A 179 -12.39 9.66 -13.96
C HIS A 179 -11.56 8.52 -13.37
N MET A 180 -10.44 8.84 -12.70
CA MET A 180 -9.61 7.84 -12.02
C MET A 180 -10.39 7.14 -10.90
N MET A 181 -11.14 7.88 -10.08
CA MET A 181 -11.98 7.32 -9.01
C MET A 181 -13.09 6.41 -9.56
N ASP A 182 -13.79 6.82 -10.62
CA ASP A 182 -14.81 5.99 -11.28
C ASP A 182 -14.20 4.66 -11.76
N GLY A 183 -13.00 4.73 -12.35
CA GLY A 183 -12.24 3.55 -12.77
C GLY A 183 -11.79 2.69 -11.59
N MET A 184 -11.34 3.28 -10.49
CA MET A 184 -10.97 2.56 -9.26
C MET A 184 -12.16 1.80 -8.69
N GLU A 185 -13.33 2.43 -8.60
CA GLU A 185 -14.52 1.75 -8.10
C GLU A 185 -14.95 0.60 -9.02
N GLU A 186 -14.89 0.79 -10.35
CA GLU A 186 -15.18 -0.26 -11.31
C GLU A 186 -14.19 -1.43 -11.20
N ALA A 187 -12.90 -1.13 -11.09
CA ALA A 187 -11.84 -2.10 -10.87
C ALA A 187 -12.06 -2.92 -9.59
N LEU A 188 -12.44 -2.28 -8.47
CA LEU A 188 -12.74 -2.97 -7.23
C LEU A 188 -13.95 -3.90 -7.36
N ARG A 189 -14.99 -3.50 -8.11
CA ARG A 189 -16.13 -4.38 -8.43
C ARG A 189 -15.69 -5.59 -9.25
N HIS A 190 -14.88 -5.39 -10.29
CA HIS A 190 -14.32 -6.48 -11.11
C HIS A 190 -13.45 -7.43 -10.30
N PHE A 191 -12.69 -6.90 -9.35
CA PHE A 191 -11.82 -7.68 -8.46
C PHE A 191 -12.58 -8.45 -7.37
N GLY A 192 -13.89 -8.20 -7.21
CA GLY A 192 -14.74 -8.88 -6.23
C GLY A 192 -14.77 -8.21 -4.85
N PHE A 193 -14.32 -6.96 -4.74
CA PHE A 193 -14.39 -6.19 -3.50
C PHE A 193 -15.83 -5.72 -3.24
N LYS A 194 -16.31 -5.84 -1.99
CA LYS A 194 -17.61 -5.29 -1.58
C LYS A 194 -17.41 -3.85 -1.10
N LEU A 195 -17.66 -2.87 -1.97
CA LEU A 195 -17.64 -1.46 -1.59
C LEU A 195 -18.70 -1.18 -0.50
N PRO A 196 -18.39 -0.35 0.53
CA PRO A 196 -19.37 0.04 1.54
C PRO A 196 -20.61 0.68 0.89
N ALA A 197 -21.79 0.41 1.42
CA ALA A 197 -23.06 0.79 0.79
C ALA A 197 -23.33 2.32 0.67
N THR A 198 -22.42 3.17 1.15
CA THR A 198 -22.55 4.63 1.15
C THR A 198 -22.54 5.25 -0.25
N ASP A 199 -21.94 4.59 -1.24
CA ASP A 199 -21.85 5.09 -2.63
C ASP A 199 -23.13 4.82 -3.46
N ARG A 200 -23.98 3.89 -3.03
CA ARG A 200 -25.27 3.62 -3.72
C ARG A 200 -26.20 4.82 -3.67
N ILE A 201 -26.14 5.60 -2.58
CA ILE A 201 -26.97 6.80 -2.44
C ILE A 201 -26.53 7.89 -3.42
N HIS A 202 -25.25 7.93 -3.82
CA HIS A 202 -24.76 8.93 -4.75
C HIS A 202 -25.01 8.52 -6.22
N SER A 203 -24.87 7.24 -6.57
CA SER A 203 -25.23 6.73 -7.91
C SER A 203 -26.73 6.84 -8.17
N ASP A 204 -27.57 6.42 -7.21
CA ASP A 204 -29.04 6.44 -7.38
C ASP A 204 -29.57 7.87 -7.52
N LYS A 205 -28.95 8.85 -6.84
CA LYS A 205 -29.30 10.27 -6.97
C LYS A 205 -28.83 10.90 -8.28
N VAL A 206 -27.74 10.42 -8.86
CA VAL A 206 -27.25 10.90 -10.17
C VAL A 206 -28.11 10.33 -11.28
N GLU A 207 -28.43 9.03 -11.23
CA GLU A 207 -29.29 8.35 -12.21
C GLU A 207 -30.74 8.90 -12.17
N GLN A 208 -31.29 9.19 -10.98
CA GLN A 208 -32.60 9.83 -10.86
C GLN A 208 -32.61 11.29 -11.36
N LYS A 209 -31.51 12.04 -11.22
CA LYS A 209 -31.42 13.41 -11.74
C LYS A 209 -31.30 13.46 -13.26
N GLU A 210 -30.63 12.49 -13.86
CA GLU A 210 -30.51 12.38 -15.32
C GLU A 210 -31.82 11.90 -15.97
N ALA A 211 -32.51 10.93 -15.35
CA ALA A 211 -33.85 10.50 -15.76
C ALA A 211 -34.90 11.63 -15.64
N HIS A 212 -34.80 12.48 -14.60
CA HIS A 212 -35.71 13.62 -14.46
C HIS A 212 -35.44 14.75 -15.46
N LYS A 213 -34.19 14.94 -15.89
CA LYS A 213 -33.83 15.92 -16.93
C LYS A 213 -34.26 15.48 -18.33
N SER A 214 -34.17 14.20 -18.66
CA SER A 214 -34.60 13.68 -19.97
C SER A 214 -36.12 13.74 -20.15
N ASP A 215 -36.89 13.50 -19.09
CA ASP A 215 -38.37 13.56 -19.10
C ASP A 215 -38.89 15.01 -19.17
N HIS A 216 -38.18 15.97 -18.56
CA HIS A 216 -38.50 17.39 -18.69
C HIS A 216 -38.13 17.97 -20.07
N PHE A 217 -37.13 17.40 -20.76
CA PHE A 217 -36.76 17.80 -22.12
C PHE A 217 -37.79 17.33 -23.17
N HIS A 218 -38.38 16.13 -23.00
CA HIS A 218 -39.40 15.60 -23.92
C HIS A 218 -40.78 16.25 -23.79
N LYS A 219 -41.09 16.96 -22.69
CA LYS A 219 -42.37 17.65 -22.49
C LYS A 219 -42.40 19.10 -22.99
N ARG A 220 -41.33 19.58 -23.63
CA ARG A 220 -41.18 20.98 -24.06
C ARG A 220 -40.98 21.14 -25.59
N ILE A 221 -41.34 20.12 -26.37
CA ILE A 221 -41.42 20.15 -27.83
C ILE A 221 -42.88 19.97 -28.24
#